data_AF-I3ST05-F1
#
_entry.id   AF-I3ST05-F1
#
_cell.length_a   1.000
_cell.length_b   1.000
_cell.length_c   1.000
_cell.angle_alpha   90.00
_cell.angle_beta   90.00
_cell.angle_gamma   90.00
#
_symmetry.space_group_name_H-M   'P 1'
#
loop_
_entity.id
_entity.type
_entity.pdbx_description
1 polymer ?
#
loop_
_entity_poly.entity_id
_entity_poly.type
_entity_poly.pdbx_seq_one_letter_code
_entity_poly.pdbx_strand_id
1 'polypeptide(L)'
;MISAAGVATKQPLFSFGLISDVQYAGIPDGRSFLGVPRYYRHSILILQRAVKEWNTHHKHIFVINFGDIVDGYCPRDQSLNTVKKVVDEFEMFNGPVYHMIGNHCLYNLPRSELLPLLKIQTLDGRAYYDFSPC
;
A
#
# COMPACT_ATOMS: atom_id res chain seq x y z
N MET A 1 17.97 -16.34 19.53
CA MET A 1 17.39 -17.69 19.42
C MET A 1 18.31 -18.52 18.53
N ILE A 2 18.83 -19.63 19.04
CA ILE A 2 19.72 -20.54 18.32
C ILE A 2 18.82 -21.53 17.58
N SER A 3 18.92 -21.58 16.24
CA SER A 3 18.28 -22.61 15.43
C SER A 3 19.09 -23.91 15.52
N ALA A 4 18.41 -25.06 15.49
CA ALA A 4 18.96 -26.41 15.62
C ALA A 4 19.84 -26.90 14.44
N ALA A 5 20.39 -25.98 13.65
CA ALA A 5 21.50 -26.20 12.75
C ALA A 5 22.37 -24.96 12.83
N GLY A 6 23.64 -25.11 13.23
CA GLY A 6 24.58 -24.06 13.64
C GLY A 6 25.00 -23.05 12.56
N VAL A 7 24.05 -22.51 11.80
CA VAL A 7 24.22 -21.32 10.97
C VAL A 7 23.71 -20.14 11.79
N ALA A 8 24.62 -19.27 12.23
CA ALA A 8 24.24 -18.00 12.81
C ALA A 8 23.46 -17.20 11.77
N THR A 9 22.13 -17.15 11.89
CA THR A 9 21.31 -16.28 11.06
C THR A 9 21.60 -14.84 11.47
N LYS A 10 22.40 -14.17 10.66
CA LYS A 10 22.70 -12.75 10.84
C LYS A 10 21.36 -12.00 10.84
N GLN A 11 21.07 -11.29 11.92
CA GLN A 11 19.85 -10.49 12.02
C GLN A 11 19.86 -9.42 10.93
N PRO A 12 18.72 -9.13 10.29
CA PRO A 12 18.65 -8.08 9.29
C PRO A 12 18.97 -6.72 9.94
N LEU A 13 19.65 -5.83 9.21
CA LEU A 13 19.95 -4.47 9.68
C LEU A 13 18.67 -3.65 9.88
N PHE A 14 17.66 -3.89 9.04
CA PHE A 14 16.32 -3.34 9.16
C PHE A 14 15.31 -4.26 8.44
N SER A 15 14.03 -4.07 8.69
CA SER A 15 12.95 -4.75 7.99
C SER A 15 11.81 -3.77 7.74
N PHE A 16 11.11 -3.93 6.62
CA PHE A 16 9.98 -3.08 6.25
C PHE A 16 8.92 -3.88 5.49
N GLY A 17 7.68 -3.45 5.57
CA GLY A 17 6.58 -4.03 4.80
C GLY A 17 6.56 -3.46 3.38
N LEU A 18 6.16 -4.28 2.40
CA LEU A 18 5.98 -3.85 1.03
C LEU A 18 4.68 -4.42 0.48
N ILE A 19 3.88 -3.59 -0.19
CA ILE A 19 2.70 -4.00 -0.95
C ILE A 19 2.55 -3.13 -2.20
N SER A 20 1.86 -3.64 -3.21
CA SER A 20 1.54 -2.91 -4.43
C SER A 20 0.17 -3.36 -4.94
N ASP A 21 -0.46 -2.50 -5.75
CA ASP A 21 -1.62 -2.85 -6.56
C ASP A 21 -2.77 -3.46 -5.76
N VAL A 22 -3.09 -2.84 -4.61
CA VAL A 22 -4.28 -3.23 -3.84
C VAL A 22 -5.53 -3.13 -4.74
N GLN A 23 -5.61 -2.12 -5.60
CA GLN A 23 -6.63 -1.95 -6.64
C GLN A 23 -8.05 -2.27 -6.11
N TYR A 24 -8.39 -1.74 -4.94
CA TYR A 24 -9.70 -1.96 -4.34
C TYR A 24 -10.78 -1.23 -5.14
N ALA A 25 -11.92 -1.89 -5.32
CA ALA A 25 -13.14 -1.24 -5.80
C ALA A 25 -14.38 -1.98 -5.29
N GLY A 26 -15.46 -1.25 -5.04
CA GLY A 26 -16.75 -1.79 -4.57
C GLY A 26 -17.52 -2.62 -5.61
N ILE A 27 -16.88 -3.08 -6.68
CA ILE A 27 -17.50 -3.76 -7.83
C ILE A 27 -17.31 -5.28 -7.77
N PRO A 28 -18.13 -6.09 -8.49
CA PRO A 28 -17.90 -7.53 -8.60
C PRO A 28 -16.54 -7.88 -9.21
N ASP A 29 -16.03 -9.07 -8.90
CA ASP A 29 -14.80 -9.58 -9.48
C ASP A 29 -14.82 -9.53 -11.01
N GLY A 30 -13.66 -9.25 -11.59
CA GLY A 30 -13.53 -9.07 -13.02
C GLY A 30 -12.28 -9.72 -13.58
N ARG A 31 -11.86 -9.23 -14.74
CA ARG A 31 -10.65 -9.68 -15.42
C ARG A 31 -9.90 -8.49 -16.00
N SER A 32 -8.58 -8.61 -16.07
CA SER A 32 -7.74 -7.69 -16.83
C SER A 32 -7.99 -7.85 -18.34
N PHE A 33 -7.39 -6.97 -19.14
CA PHE A 33 -7.40 -7.05 -20.60
C PHE A 33 -6.93 -8.41 -21.14
N LEU A 34 -5.94 -9.04 -20.49
CA LEU A 34 -5.41 -10.36 -20.84
C LEU A 34 -6.22 -11.52 -20.23
N GLY A 35 -7.35 -11.24 -19.58
CA GLY A 35 -8.21 -12.26 -18.99
C GLY A 35 -7.79 -12.74 -17.60
N VAL A 36 -6.73 -12.18 -17.00
CA VAL A 36 -6.28 -12.51 -15.63
C VAL A 36 -7.35 -12.06 -14.61
N PRO A 37 -7.79 -12.93 -13.68
CA PRO A 37 -8.77 -12.57 -12.66
C PRO A 37 -8.35 -11.37 -11.80
N ARG A 38 -9.32 -10.52 -11.45
CA ARG A 38 -9.17 -9.40 -10.52
C ARG A 38 -10.23 -9.48 -9.42
N TYR A 39 -9.77 -9.50 -8.17
CA TYR A 39 -10.63 -9.70 -6.98
C TYR A 39 -10.82 -8.39 -6.21
N TYR A 40 -11.54 -7.44 -6.81
CA TYR A 40 -11.56 -6.04 -6.36
C TYR A 40 -12.04 -5.83 -4.92
N ARG A 41 -13.10 -6.55 -4.49
CA ARG A 41 -13.61 -6.42 -3.12
C ARG A 41 -12.74 -7.16 -2.12
N HIS A 42 -12.09 -8.24 -2.55
CA HIS A 42 -11.26 -9.06 -1.68
C HIS A 42 -9.92 -8.40 -1.35
N SER A 43 -9.40 -7.54 -2.21
CA SER A 43 -8.07 -6.96 -2.04
C SER A 43 -7.90 -6.15 -0.75
N ILE A 44 -8.95 -5.47 -0.27
CA ILE A 44 -8.89 -4.76 1.01
C ILE A 44 -8.73 -5.73 2.20
N LEU A 45 -9.28 -6.94 2.11
CA LEU A 45 -9.08 -7.97 3.13
C LEU A 45 -7.64 -8.48 3.14
N ILE A 46 -6.97 -8.49 1.98
CA ILE A 46 -5.55 -8.81 1.86
C ILE A 46 -4.70 -7.71 2.49
N LEU A 47 -5.03 -6.45 2.25
CA LEU A 47 -4.38 -5.31 2.92
C LEU A 47 -4.52 -5.39 4.44
N GLN A 48 -5.74 -5.61 4.95
CA GLN A 48 -6.00 -5.79 6.38
C GLN A 48 -5.15 -6.90 7.01
N ARG A 49 -5.02 -8.04 6.31
CA ARG A 49 -4.15 -9.14 6.75
C ARG A 49 -2.68 -8.74 6.75
N ALA A 50 -2.21 -8.07 5.69
CA ALA A 50 -0.83 -7.61 5.62
C ALA A 50 -0.48 -6.66 6.78
N VAL A 51 -1.34 -5.67 7.06
CA VAL A 51 -1.17 -4.73 8.17
C VAL A 51 -1.17 -5.44 9.52
N LYS A 52 -2.09 -6.40 9.72
CA LYS A 52 -2.13 -7.22 10.93
C LYS A 52 -0.84 -8.02 11.12
N GLU A 53 -0.33 -8.67 10.08
CA GLU A 53 0.92 -9.46 10.15
C GLU A 53 2.12 -8.56 10.41
N TRP A 54 2.20 -7.40 9.77
CA TRP A 54 3.28 -6.45 10.02
C TRP A 54 3.31 -5.97 11.48
N ASN A 55 2.14 -5.65 12.03
CA ASN A 55 1.98 -5.28 13.43
C ASN A 55 2.34 -6.43 14.37
N THR A 56 1.91 -7.65 14.07
CA THR A 56 2.15 -8.84 14.92
C THR A 56 3.64 -9.16 15.06
N HIS A 57 4.42 -8.97 14.00
CA HIS A 57 5.84 -9.29 14.04
C HIS A 57 6.70 -8.23 14.74
N HIS A 58 6.21 -7.00 14.92
CA HIS A 58 6.93 -5.88 15.55
C HIS A 58 8.37 -5.63 15.02
N LYS A 59 8.67 -6.08 13.80
CA LYS A 59 10.01 -6.01 13.18
C LYS A 59 10.11 -4.96 12.09
N HIS A 60 8.98 -4.52 11.54
CA HIS A 60 8.94 -3.60 10.41
C HIS A 60 9.02 -2.17 10.93
N ILE A 61 10.06 -1.44 10.54
CA ILE A 61 10.25 -0.04 10.97
C ILE A 61 9.42 0.95 10.15
N PHE A 62 8.94 0.55 8.98
CA PHE A 62 7.98 1.25 8.13
C PHE A 62 7.34 0.30 7.12
N VAL A 63 6.36 0.79 6.35
CA VAL A 63 5.75 0.09 5.22
C VAL A 63 5.81 0.99 3.97
N ILE A 64 6.00 0.39 2.80
CA ILE A 64 5.89 1.06 1.51
C ILE A 64 4.74 0.45 0.69
N ASN A 65 3.90 1.31 0.13
CA ASN A 65 2.91 0.98 -0.88
C ASN A 65 3.31 1.57 -2.23
N PHE A 66 3.50 0.73 -3.26
CA PHE A 66 3.92 1.15 -4.60
C PHE A 66 2.83 1.74 -5.49
N GLY A 67 1.63 1.93 -4.95
CA GLY A 67 0.56 2.67 -5.61
C GLY A 67 -0.59 1.79 -6.06
N ASP A 68 -1.44 2.36 -6.91
CA ASP A 68 -2.67 1.73 -7.42
C ASP A 68 -3.53 1.12 -6.30
N ILE A 69 -3.82 1.93 -5.28
CA ILE A 69 -4.60 1.50 -4.11
C ILE A 69 -6.09 1.29 -4.42
N VAL A 70 -6.60 1.99 -5.43
CA VAL A 70 -7.99 1.92 -5.90
C VAL A 70 -7.97 1.63 -7.39
N ASP A 71 -8.82 0.71 -7.85
CA ASP A 71 -8.88 0.33 -9.27
C ASP A 71 -9.49 1.45 -10.12
N GLY A 72 -9.20 1.43 -11.43
CA GLY A 72 -9.67 2.44 -12.39
C GLY A 72 -11.14 2.29 -12.75
N TYR A 73 -11.74 1.13 -12.44
CA TYR A 73 -13.18 0.88 -12.57
C TYR A 73 -13.98 1.27 -11.32
N CYS A 74 -13.35 1.85 -10.30
CA CYS A 74 -14.08 2.48 -9.20
C CYS A 74 -14.99 3.59 -9.77
N PRO A 75 -16.30 3.59 -9.43
CA PRO A 75 -17.20 4.67 -9.83
C PRO A 75 -16.65 6.04 -9.36
N ARG A 76 -16.60 7.02 -10.27
CA ARG A 76 -15.93 8.30 -10.01
C ARG A 76 -16.51 9.08 -8.83
N ASP A 77 -17.82 8.97 -8.61
CA ASP A 77 -18.54 9.55 -7.48
C ASP A 77 -18.17 8.90 -6.14
N GLN A 78 -17.55 7.71 -6.16
CA GLN A 78 -17.10 6.97 -4.99
C GLN A 78 -15.59 7.01 -4.77
N SER A 79 -14.81 7.52 -5.74
CA SER A 79 -13.33 7.51 -5.72
C SER A 79 -12.76 8.10 -4.43
N LEU A 80 -13.22 9.27 -3.98
CA LEU A 80 -12.73 9.91 -2.76
C LEU A 80 -12.93 9.06 -1.51
N ASN A 81 -14.14 8.54 -1.32
CA ASN A 81 -14.47 7.70 -0.17
C ASN A 81 -13.74 6.36 -0.21
N THR A 82 -13.55 5.82 -1.42
CA THR A 82 -12.82 4.56 -1.64
C THR A 82 -11.34 4.74 -1.33
N VAL A 83 -10.71 5.83 -1.78
CA VAL A 83 -9.32 6.16 -1.45
C VAL A 83 -9.16 6.33 0.06
N LYS A 84 -10.00 7.13 0.71
CA LYS A 84 -9.97 7.30 2.18
C LYS A 84 -10.06 5.98 2.91
N LYS A 85 -11.01 5.14 2.53
CA LYS A 85 -11.18 3.80 3.12
C LYS A 85 -9.91 2.95 3.04
N VAL A 86 -9.24 2.93 1.88
CA VAL A 86 -8.02 2.13 1.72
C VAL A 86 -6.85 2.75 2.50
N VAL A 87 -6.75 4.08 2.54
CA VAL A 87 -5.77 4.80 3.35
C VAL A 87 -5.96 4.51 4.84
N ASP A 88 -7.20 4.53 5.33
CA ASP A 88 -7.51 4.23 6.73
C ASP A 88 -7.00 2.83 7.14
N GLU A 89 -7.06 1.84 6.25
CA GLU A 89 -6.49 0.50 6.51
C GLU A 89 -4.96 0.52 6.61
N PHE A 90 -4.27 1.33 5.79
CA PHE A 90 -2.83 1.52 5.90
C PHE A 90 -2.45 2.20 7.22
N GLU A 91 -3.24 3.18 7.67
CA GLU A 91 -3.03 3.93 8.91
C GLU A 91 -3.20 3.06 10.17
N MET A 92 -3.74 1.85 10.03
CA MET A 92 -3.75 0.86 11.11
C MET A 92 -2.37 0.22 11.38
N PHE A 93 -1.37 0.46 10.54
CA PHE A 93 0.01 0.03 10.78
C PHE A 93 0.65 0.86 11.90
N ASN A 94 1.34 0.19 12.83
CA ASN A 94 2.00 0.82 13.99
C ASN A 94 3.37 1.41 13.60
N GLY A 95 3.38 2.36 12.66
CA GLY A 95 4.59 3.03 12.20
C GLY A 95 4.36 3.86 10.93
N PRO A 96 5.44 4.39 10.33
CA PRO A 96 5.35 5.17 9.11
C PRO A 96 4.88 4.31 7.92
N VAL A 97 3.99 4.89 7.11
CA VAL A 97 3.58 4.35 5.81
C VAL A 97 3.95 5.34 4.71
N TYR A 98 4.64 4.85 3.69
CA TYR A 98 5.04 5.62 2.52
C TYR A 98 4.24 5.15 1.31
N HIS A 99 3.64 6.09 0.59
CA HIS A 99 2.76 5.80 -0.54
C HIS A 99 3.32 6.37 -1.83
N MET A 100 3.30 5.57 -2.89
CA MET A 100 3.52 6.03 -4.25
C MET A 100 2.18 6.22 -4.96
N ILE A 101 2.19 7.05 -6.00
CA ILE A 101 1.03 7.28 -6.86
C ILE A 101 1.24 6.45 -8.14
N GLY A 102 0.34 5.51 -8.39
CA GLY A 102 0.27 4.79 -9.66
C GLY A 102 -0.75 5.41 -10.62
N ASN A 103 -0.89 4.83 -11.82
CA ASN A 103 -1.80 5.36 -12.84
C ASN A 103 -3.28 5.22 -12.44
N HIS A 104 -3.68 4.13 -11.78
CA HIS A 104 -5.06 3.95 -11.33
C HIS A 104 -5.45 4.93 -10.23
N CYS A 105 -4.49 5.37 -9.40
CA CYS A 105 -4.74 6.47 -8.46
C CYS A 105 -5.16 7.75 -9.21
N LEU A 106 -4.44 8.09 -10.30
CA LEU A 106 -4.69 9.28 -11.11
C LEU A 106 -5.95 9.17 -12.00
N TYR A 107 -6.44 7.96 -12.27
CA TYR A 107 -7.74 7.76 -12.91
C TYR A 107 -8.91 8.12 -11.97
N ASN A 108 -8.67 8.07 -10.65
CA ASN A 108 -9.67 8.25 -9.61
C ASN A 108 -9.73 9.69 -9.08
N LEU A 109 -8.58 10.24 -8.68
CA LEU A 109 -8.49 11.58 -8.09
C LEU A 109 -7.32 12.37 -8.71
N PRO A 110 -7.44 13.70 -8.81
CA PRO A 110 -6.31 14.52 -9.24
C PRO A 110 -5.17 14.44 -8.23
N ARG A 111 -3.93 14.61 -8.72
CA ARG A 111 -2.72 14.57 -7.88
C ARG A 111 -2.80 15.51 -6.68
N SER A 112 -3.38 16.70 -6.84
CA SER A 112 -3.57 17.69 -5.77
C SER A 112 -4.43 17.17 -4.60
N GLU A 113 -5.34 16.23 -4.85
CA GLU A 113 -6.15 15.59 -3.80
C GLU A 113 -5.47 14.35 -3.22
N LEU A 114 -4.73 13.60 -4.05
CA LEU A 114 -4.02 12.40 -3.61
C LEU A 114 -2.87 12.71 -2.65
N LEU A 115 -2.09 13.76 -2.90
CA LEU A 115 -0.93 14.11 -2.08
C LEU A 115 -1.27 14.27 -0.58
N PRO A 116 -2.27 15.08 -0.19
CA PRO A 116 -2.64 15.21 1.22
C PRO A 116 -3.28 13.93 1.78
N LEU A 117 -4.08 13.21 0.99
CA LEU A 117 -4.71 11.94 1.44
C LEU A 117 -3.66 10.86 1.73
N LEU A 118 -2.62 10.77 0.91
CA LEU A 118 -1.54 9.79 1.03
C LEU A 118 -0.37 10.28 1.91
N LYS A 119 -0.50 11.47 2.52
CA LYS A 119 0.53 12.12 3.34
C LYS A 119 1.91 12.16 2.64
N ILE A 120 1.92 12.30 1.32
CA ILE A 120 3.16 12.36 0.55
C ILE A 120 3.73 13.77 0.68
N GLN A 121 4.85 13.88 1.39
CA GLN A 121 5.57 15.16 1.47
C GLN A 121 6.07 15.55 0.08
N THR A 122 5.88 16.82 -0.27
CA THR A 122 6.33 17.34 -1.55
C THR A 122 7.33 18.46 -1.36
N LEU A 123 8.46 18.36 -2.03
CA LEU A 123 9.39 19.45 -2.25
C LEU A 123 9.18 19.94 -3.68
N ASP A 124 8.77 21.19 -3.86
CA ASP A 124 8.49 21.81 -5.17
C ASP A 124 7.51 21.00 -6.05
N GLY A 125 6.49 20.40 -5.42
CA GLY A 125 5.49 19.57 -6.11
C GLY A 125 5.98 18.19 -6.59
N ARG A 126 7.27 17.86 -6.35
CA ARG A 126 7.81 16.53 -6.59
C ARG A 126 7.37 15.59 -5.46
N ALA A 127 6.95 14.40 -5.84
CA ALA A 127 6.44 13.36 -4.95
C ALA A 127 7.33 12.13 -5.13
N TYR A 128 8.48 12.12 -4.48
CA TYR A 128 9.43 11.01 -4.48
C TYR A 128 9.99 10.83 -3.08
N TYR A 129 10.49 9.63 -2.81
CA TYR A 129 11.24 9.31 -1.60
C TYR A 129 12.66 8.94 -2.00
N ASP A 130 13.63 9.38 -1.20
CA ASP A 130 14.95 8.75 -1.16
C ASP A 130 15.17 8.18 0.24
N PHE A 131 15.96 7.11 0.31
CA PHE A 131 16.35 6.49 1.57
C PHE A 131 17.84 6.22 1.49
N SER A 132 18.58 6.72 2.47
CA SER A 132 20.00 6.44 2.63
C SER A 132 20.20 5.67 3.94
N PRO A 133 20.89 4.51 3.92
CA PRO A 133 21.40 3.92 5.14
C PRO A 133 22.35 4.93 5.82
N CYS A 134 22.22 5.11 7.12
CA CYS A 134 23.22 5.83 7.91
C CYS A 134 24.54 5.04 7.96
#